data_AF-A0A933C9R4-F1
#
_entry.id   AF-A0A933C9R4-F1
#
_cell.length_a   1.000
_cell.length_b   1.000
_cell.length_c   1.000
_cell.angle_alpha   90.00
_cell.angle_beta   90.00
_cell.angle_gamma   90.00
#
_symmetry.space_group_name_H-M   'P 1'
#
loop_
_entity.id
_entity.type
_entity.pdbx_description
1 polymer ?
#
loop_
_entity_poly.entity_id
_entity_poly.type
_entity_poly.pdbx_seq_one_letter_code
_entity_poly.pdbx_strand_id
1 'polypeptide(L)'
;MLAVLVLSGWASAAPAAESRASRRTIDVELGKEFRLEKGEAARISGTRAVLRIERFIDSPCPKGAQCGWSGQAVVPKLTINGKAAPTAPKDAPYDVEVKDTDFRSYAVFVVDEPERACARIPEKARGECLRSLARRREAPRHCRAISNERTRGFCLEDLAEALREDALCRDVAAPSQYCLYVRSKAAGELAACDAIVLFTWRARCFKELSTEGGGGPGSCAGLEPGLAKRCRELAEGPER
;
A
#
# COMPACT_ATOMS: atom_id res chain seq x y z
N MET A 1 -52.44 -42.23 26.24
CA MET A 1 -51.42 -43.20 25.77
C MET A 1 -50.84 -42.69 24.46
N LEU A 2 -49.59 -42.22 24.44
CA LEU A 2 -48.64 -42.32 23.33
C LEU A 2 -47.34 -41.61 23.76
N ALA A 3 -46.36 -42.40 24.19
CA ALA A 3 -45.02 -41.95 24.52
C ALA A 3 -44.12 -42.20 23.32
N VAL A 4 -43.56 -41.13 22.74
CA VAL A 4 -42.63 -41.19 21.60
C VAL A 4 -41.21 -41.20 22.16
N LEU A 5 -40.51 -42.31 21.96
CA LEU A 5 -39.09 -42.49 22.29
C LEU A 5 -38.23 -42.04 21.10
N VAL A 6 -37.49 -40.94 21.28
CA VAL A 6 -36.48 -40.46 20.32
C VAL A 6 -35.13 -41.07 20.70
N LEU A 7 -34.63 -41.98 19.87
CA LEU A 7 -33.30 -42.58 20.01
C LEU A 7 -32.25 -41.65 19.38
N SER A 8 -31.49 -40.95 20.23
CA SER A 8 -30.33 -40.16 19.85
C SER A 8 -29.09 -41.06 19.69
N GLY A 9 -28.80 -41.46 18.44
CA GLY A 9 -27.57 -42.15 18.08
C GLY A 9 -26.38 -41.19 18.01
N TRP A 10 -25.46 -41.27 18.98
CA TRP A 10 -24.16 -40.61 18.92
C TRP A 10 -23.16 -41.47 18.14
N ALA A 11 -22.89 -41.11 16.88
CA ALA A 11 -21.77 -41.66 16.14
C ALA A 11 -20.46 -41.01 16.61
N SER A 12 -19.65 -41.77 17.35
CA SER A 12 -18.29 -41.37 17.72
C SER A 12 -17.39 -41.45 16.48
N ALA A 13 -17.17 -40.32 15.81
CA ALA A 13 -16.16 -40.24 14.76
C ALA A 13 -14.77 -40.37 15.40
N ALA A 14 -14.05 -41.43 15.06
CA ALA A 14 -12.66 -41.60 15.48
C ALA A 14 -11.81 -40.45 14.91
N PRO A 15 -10.91 -39.84 15.70
CA PRO A 15 -10.03 -38.79 15.20
C PRO A 15 -9.17 -39.36 14.07
N ALA A 16 -9.30 -38.80 12.88
CA ALA A 16 -8.42 -39.11 11.77
C ALA A 16 -6.99 -38.86 12.24
N ALA A 17 -6.19 -39.94 12.30
CA ALA A 17 -4.78 -39.87 12.60
C ALA A 17 -4.10 -39.12 11.46
N GLU A 18 -4.06 -37.78 11.55
CA GLU A 18 -3.17 -36.96 10.75
C GLU A 18 -1.77 -37.50 10.95
N SER A 19 -1.28 -38.18 9.91
CA SER A 19 0.08 -38.67 9.77
C SER A 19 1.04 -37.64 10.34
N ARG A 20 1.74 -38.01 11.43
CA ARG A 20 2.86 -37.27 12.01
C ARG A 20 4.08 -37.32 11.07
N ALA A 21 3.88 -37.09 9.78
CA ALA A 21 4.95 -36.67 8.90
C ALA A 21 5.59 -35.47 9.58
N SER A 22 6.81 -35.70 10.09
CA SER A 22 7.56 -34.76 10.90
C SER A 22 7.52 -33.39 10.25
N ARG A 23 6.86 -32.42 10.91
CA ARG A 23 6.80 -31.02 10.46
C ARG A 23 8.21 -30.44 10.58
N ARG A 24 9.03 -30.69 9.55
CA ARG A 24 10.40 -30.19 9.50
C ARG A 24 10.34 -28.67 9.58
N THR A 25 11.16 -28.12 10.48
CA THR A 25 11.38 -26.69 10.58
C THR A 25 12.82 -26.44 10.16
N ILE A 26 13.01 -25.60 9.15
CA ILE A 26 14.34 -25.18 8.68
C ILE A 26 14.65 -23.77 9.21
N ASP A 27 15.92 -23.48 9.48
CA ASP A 27 16.37 -22.12 9.81
C ASP A 27 16.92 -21.47 8.54
N VAL A 28 16.50 -20.23 8.24
CA VAL A 28 16.82 -19.51 6.99
C VAL A 28 17.22 -18.07 7.27
N GLU A 29 18.04 -17.46 6.41
CA GLU A 29 18.49 -16.07 6.57
C GLU A 29 17.63 -15.09 5.76
N LEU A 30 17.49 -13.85 6.25
CA LEU A 30 16.81 -12.77 5.54
C LEU A 30 17.49 -12.44 4.21
N GLY A 31 16.71 -12.36 3.14
CA GLY A 31 17.16 -12.04 1.78
C GLY A 31 17.78 -13.21 1.03
N LYS A 32 17.75 -14.43 1.59
CA LYS A 32 18.15 -15.67 0.90
C LYS A 32 16.93 -16.41 0.40
N GLU A 33 17.07 -17.04 -0.76
CA GLU A 33 16.07 -17.96 -1.28
C GLU A 33 16.07 -19.25 -0.48
N PHE A 34 14.87 -19.76 -0.18
CA PHE A 34 14.70 -21.06 0.44
C PHE A 34 13.42 -21.72 -0.05
N ARG A 35 13.46 -23.05 -0.16
CA ARG A 35 12.30 -23.86 -0.55
C ARG A 35 11.55 -24.29 0.70
N LEU A 36 10.22 -24.21 0.65
CA LEU A 36 9.34 -24.86 1.62
C LEU A 36 8.41 -25.82 0.91
N GLU A 37 8.27 -27.02 1.47
CA GLU A 37 7.24 -27.97 1.08
C GLU A 37 5.97 -27.79 1.93
N LYS A 38 4.86 -28.35 1.45
CA LYS A 38 3.58 -28.33 2.17
C LYS A 38 3.73 -28.97 3.55
N GLY A 39 3.41 -28.21 4.59
CA GLY A 39 3.47 -28.67 5.99
C GLY A 39 4.80 -28.37 6.70
N GLU A 40 5.82 -27.92 5.96
CA GLU A 40 7.07 -27.42 6.55
C GLU A 40 6.92 -25.99 7.08
N ALA A 41 7.92 -25.56 7.85
CA ALA A 41 8.04 -24.20 8.35
C ALA A 41 9.48 -23.69 8.19
N ALA A 42 9.64 -22.41 7.87
CA ALA A 42 10.94 -21.74 7.92
C ALA A 42 10.96 -20.77 9.11
N ARG A 43 11.93 -20.93 10.02
CA ARG A 43 12.25 -19.94 11.04
C ARG A 43 13.30 -18.99 10.46
N ILE A 44 13.03 -17.70 10.53
CA ILE A 44 13.92 -16.68 9.97
C ILE A 44 14.95 -16.29 11.04
N SER A 45 16.22 -16.61 10.80
CA SER A 45 17.37 -16.39 11.68
C SER A 45 17.48 -14.93 12.11
N GLY A 46 17.80 -14.72 13.40
CA GLY A 46 17.88 -13.40 14.01
C GLY A 46 16.53 -12.76 14.32
N THR A 47 15.41 -13.44 14.03
CA THR A 47 14.06 -12.92 14.28
C THR A 47 13.22 -13.93 15.06
N ARG A 48 11.99 -13.53 15.42
CA ARG A 48 10.96 -14.42 15.96
C ARG A 48 9.88 -14.76 14.92
N ALA A 49 10.24 -14.64 13.65
CA ALA A 49 9.34 -14.86 12.53
C ALA A 49 9.40 -16.30 12.02
N VAL A 50 8.22 -16.85 11.70
CA VAL A 50 8.06 -18.19 11.13
C VAL A 50 7.15 -18.10 9.91
N LEU A 51 7.65 -18.54 8.76
CA LEU A 51 6.89 -18.64 7.52
C LEU A 51 6.40 -20.07 7.30
N ARG A 52 5.16 -20.22 6.84
CA ARG A 52 4.56 -21.48 6.42
C ARG A 52 3.79 -21.30 5.12
N ILE A 53 3.59 -22.37 4.38
CA ILE A 53 2.57 -22.42 3.33
C ILE A 53 1.25 -22.78 3.99
N GLU A 54 0.28 -21.87 4.00
CA GLU A 54 -1.06 -22.16 4.54
C GLU A 54 -1.86 -23.03 3.58
N ARG A 55 -1.84 -22.66 2.29
CA ARG A 55 -2.45 -23.45 1.21
C ARG A 55 -1.90 -23.05 -0.15
N PHE A 56 -2.09 -23.96 -1.10
CA PHE A 56 -2.04 -23.66 -2.53
C PHE A 56 -3.46 -23.46 -3.03
N ILE A 57 -3.63 -22.51 -3.95
CA ILE A 57 -4.89 -22.25 -4.65
C ILE A 57 -4.70 -22.65 -6.09
N ASP A 58 -5.59 -23.51 -6.59
CA ASP A 58 -5.73 -23.84 -8.01
C ASP A 58 -7.19 -23.57 -8.39
N SER A 59 -7.44 -22.47 -9.09
CA SER A 59 -8.78 -22.05 -9.50
C SER A 59 -8.84 -21.89 -11.02
N PRO A 60 -8.98 -23.00 -11.76
CA PRO A 60 -9.17 -22.94 -13.20
C PRO A 60 -10.54 -22.32 -13.51
N CYS A 61 -10.58 -21.34 -14.42
CA CYS A 61 -11.85 -20.82 -14.91
C CYS A 61 -12.41 -21.75 -15.99
N PRO A 62 -13.61 -22.31 -15.80
CA PRO A 62 -14.23 -23.17 -16.80
C PRO A 62 -14.42 -22.45 -18.13
N LYS A 63 -14.32 -23.19 -19.24
CA LYS A 63 -14.59 -22.63 -20.58
C LYS A 63 -16.01 -22.06 -20.63
N GLY A 64 -16.14 -20.81 -21.08
CA GLY A 64 -17.42 -20.11 -21.20
C GLY A 64 -17.91 -19.42 -19.94
N ALA A 65 -17.23 -19.56 -18.80
CA ALA A 65 -17.54 -18.82 -17.58
C ALA A 65 -16.88 -17.43 -17.58
N GLN A 66 -17.53 -16.46 -16.94
CA GLN A 66 -16.90 -15.20 -16.54
C GLN A 66 -16.45 -15.32 -15.09
N CYS A 67 -15.15 -15.50 -14.87
CA CYS A 67 -14.58 -15.58 -13.53
C CYS A 67 -14.01 -14.22 -13.12
N GLY A 68 -14.25 -13.78 -11.88
CA GLY A 68 -13.61 -12.59 -11.31
C GLY A 68 -12.11 -12.78 -11.04
N TRP A 69 -11.67 -14.04 -10.92
CA TRP A 69 -10.27 -14.43 -10.86
C TRP A 69 -10.11 -15.84 -11.42
N SER A 70 -8.98 -16.10 -12.06
CA SER A 70 -8.55 -17.42 -12.48
C SER A 70 -7.04 -17.51 -12.34
N GLY A 71 -6.54 -18.67 -11.91
CA GLY A 71 -5.12 -18.89 -11.79
C GLY A 71 -4.71 -19.76 -10.61
N GLN A 72 -3.41 -19.78 -10.38
CA GLN A 72 -2.77 -20.52 -9.33
C GLN A 72 -2.04 -19.56 -8.40
N ALA A 73 -2.08 -19.84 -7.10
CA ALA A 73 -1.45 -18.98 -6.10
C ALA A 73 -0.94 -19.78 -4.90
N VAL A 74 0.06 -19.23 -4.23
CA VAL A 74 0.55 -19.72 -2.94
C VAL A 74 0.10 -18.74 -1.87
N VAL A 75 -0.50 -19.23 -0.79
CA VAL A 75 -0.88 -18.40 0.36
C VAL A 75 0.14 -18.63 1.48
N PRO A 76 1.18 -17.79 1.58
CA PRO A 76 2.08 -17.83 2.72
C PRO A 76 1.40 -17.31 3.97
N LYS A 77 1.78 -17.87 5.12
CA LYS A 77 1.42 -17.39 6.45
C LYS A 77 2.68 -17.10 7.23
N LEU A 78 2.94 -15.81 7.42
CA LEU A 78 3.99 -15.32 8.28
C LEU A 78 3.42 -15.12 9.69
N THR A 79 4.10 -15.66 10.69
CA THR A 79 3.80 -15.39 12.10
C THR A 79 5.01 -14.74 12.77
N ILE A 80 4.77 -13.84 13.71
CA ILE A 80 5.79 -13.11 14.46
C ILE A 80 5.40 -13.20 15.92
N ASN A 81 6.29 -13.75 16.76
CA ASN A 81 5.98 -14.03 18.17
C ASN A 81 4.74 -14.93 18.32
N GLY A 82 4.56 -15.89 17.41
CA GLY A 82 3.41 -16.79 17.39
C GLY A 82 2.08 -16.18 16.95
N LYS A 83 2.02 -14.88 16.62
CA LYS A 83 0.83 -14.20 16.09
C LYS A 83 0.94 -14.05 14.59
N ALA A 84 -0.17 -14.14 13.85
CA ALA A 84 -0.17 -13.83 12.43
C ALA A 84 0.36 -12.41 12.20
N ALA A 85 1.30 -12.25 11.25
CA ALA A 85 1.76 -10.94 10.83
C ALA A 85 0.58 -10.17 10.23
N PRO A 86 0.56 -8.83 10.35
CA PRO A 86 -0.44 -8.01 9.68
C PRO A 86 -0.45 -8.32 8.18
N THR A 87 -1.64 -8.56 7.62
CA THR A 87 -1.82 -8.73 6.18
C THR A 87 -1.78 -7.39 5.45
N ALA A 88 -2.03 -6.28 6.16
CA ALA A 88 -1.94 -4.94 5.64
C ALA A 88 -0.46 -4.63 5.29
N PRO A 89 -0.15 -4.26 4.03
CA PRO A 89 1.23 -4.00 3.62
C PRO A 89 1.94 -2.94 4.48
N LYS A 90 1.19 -2.00 5.06
CA LYS A 90 1.74 -0.93 5.91
C LYS A 90 2.36 -1.41 7.22
N ASP A 91 1.83 -2.48 7.80
CA ASP A 91 2.21 -2.96 9.14
C ASP A 91 3.08 -4.23 9.08
N ALA A 92 3.19 -4.88 7.92
CA ALA A 92 3.97 -6.10 7.74
C ALA A 92 5.47 -5.79 7.83
N PRO A 93 6.23 -6.29 8.83
CA PRO A 93 7.64 -5.90 9.02
C PRO A 93 8.58 -6.53 7.99
N TYR A 94 8.15 -7.59 7.31
CA TYR A 94 8.91 -8.28 6.27
C TYR A 94 8.08 -8.38 4.99
N ASP A 95 8.75 -8.29 3.86
CA ASP A 95 8.20 -8.66 2.56
C ASP A 95 8.43 -10.15 2.33
N VAL A 96 7.38 -10.86 1.92
CA VAL A 96 7.43 -12.28 1.53
C VAL A 96 7.19 -12.36 0.03
N GLU A 97 8.21 -12.75 -0.71
CA GLU A 97 8.14 -12.90 -2.16
C GLU A 97 8.19 -14.38 -2.54
N VAL A 98 7.30 -14.80 -3.44
CA VAL A 98 7.34 -16.14 -4.06
C VAL A 98 8.18 -16.04 -5.33
N LYS A 99 9.33 -16.71 -5.36
CA LYS A 99 10.23 -16.74 -6.51
C LYS A 99 9.89 -17.83 -7.51
N ASP A 100 9.49 -19.00 -7.02
CA ASP A 100 9.15 -20.16 -7.82
C ASP A 100 8.17 -21.07 -7.06
N THR A 101 7.38 -21.88 -7.75
CA THR A 101 6.35 -22.75 -7.15
C THR A 101 5.75 -23.68 -8.19
N ASP A 102 5.41 -24.91 -7.78
CA ASP A 102 4.59 -25.83 -8.59
C ASP A 102 3.09 -25.71 -8.32
N PHE A 103 2.72 -24.81 -7.41
CA PHE A 103 1.36 -24.55 -6.94
C PHE A 103 0.64 -25.78 -6.34
N ARG A 104 1.41 -26.78 -5.89
CA ARG A 104 0.85 -28.05 -5.38
C ARG A 104 1.57 -28.54 -4.13
N SER A 105 2.89 -28.60 -4.19
CA SER A 105 3.72 -29.27 -3.18
C SER A 105 4.78 -28.36 -2.58
N TYR A 106 5.28 -27.36 -3.31
CA TYR A 106 6.34 -26.49 -2.81
C TYR A 106 6.24 -25.05 -3.33
N ALA A 107 6.95 -24.16 -2.65
CA ALA A 107 7.28 -22.83 -3.13
C ALA A 107 8.67 -22.40 -2.66
N VAL A 108 9.36 -21.64 -3.49
CA VAL A 108 10.62 -20.97 -3.17
C VAL A 108 10.29 -19.53 -2.75
N PHE A 109 10.74 -19.15 -1.57
CA PHE A 109 10.48 -17.86 -0.97
C PHE A 109 11.77 -17.05 -0.81
N VAL A 110 11.61 -15.73 -0.81
CA VAL A 110 12.54 -14.80 -0.17
C VAL A 110 11.77 -14.02 0.87
N VAL A 111 12.28 -13.98 2.09
CA VAL A 111 11.76 -13.10 3.13
C VAL A 111 12.81 -12.05 3.43
N ASP A 112 12.44 -10.77 3.38
CA ASP A 112 13.39 -9.70 3.64
C ASP A 112 12.76 -8.49 4.32
N GLU A 113 13.63 -7.64 4.85
CA GLU A 113 13.25 -6.30 5.29
C GLU A 113 13.05 -5.41 4.06
N PRO A 114 11.95 -4.64 3.97
CA PRO A 114 11.69 -3.80 2.82
C PRO A 114 12.81 -2.81 2.47
N GLU A 115 13.45 -2.26 3.49
CA GLU A 115 14.57 -1.33 3.35
C GLU A 115 15.78 -2.02 2.69
N ARG A 116 16.09 -3.24 3.11
CA ARG A 116 17.17 -4.07 2.52
C ARG A 116 16.82 -4.47 1.09
N ALA A 117 15.55 -4.78 0.83
CA ALA A 117 15.06 -5.07 -0.51
C ALA A 117 15.28 -3.88 -1.45
N CYS A 118 14.88 -2.67 -1.05
CA CYS A 118 15.14 -1.45 -1.84
C CYS A 118 16.65 -1.18 -2.01
N ALA A 119 17.47 -1.42 -0.99
CA ALA A 119 18.91 -1.19 -1.07
C ALA A 119 19.62 -2.04 -2.14
N ARG A 120 19.11 -3.25 -2.45
CA ARG A 120 19.68 -4.11 -3.50
C ARG A 120 19.28 -3.72 -4.93
N ILE A 121 18.28 -2.86 -5.09
CA ILE A 121 17.84 -2.39 -6.41
C ILE A 121 18.88 -1.40 -6.96
N PRO A 122 19.18 -1.44 -8.29
CA PRO A 122 20.05 -0.47 -8.93
C PRO A 122 19.59 0.97 -8.66
N GLU A 123 20.54 1.89 -8.51
CA GLU A 123 20.28 3.27 -8.09
C GLU A 123 19.18 3.97 -8.91
N LYS A 124 19.14 3.74 -10.23
CA LYS A 124 18.14 4.31 -11.13
C LYS A 124 16.69 3.92 -10.78
N ALA A 125 16.47 2.72 -10.23
CA ALA A 125 15.14 2.23 -9.85
C ALA A 125 14.89 2.28 -8.34
N ARG A 126 15.95 2.47 -7.54
CA ARG A 126 15.87 2.54 -6.08
C ARG A 126 14.93 3.64 -5.57
N GLY A 127 14.90 4.79 -6.26
CA GLY A 127 14.02 5.91 -5.90
C GLY A 127 12.53 5.53 -5.89
N GLU A 128 12.05 4.80 -6.89
CA GLU A 128 10.64 4.36 -6.95
C GLU A 128 10.33 3.28 -5.90
N CYS A 129 11.30 2.42 -5.58
CA CYS A 129 11.15 1.48 -4.46
C CYS A 129 10.99 2.22 -3.13
N LEU A 130 11.88 3.16 -2.83
CA LEU A 130 11.83 3.97 -1.62
C LEU A 130 10.56 4.80 -1.56
N ARG A 131 10.08 5.34 -2.69
CA ARG A 131 8.80 6.06 -2.76
C ARG A 131 7.61 5.18 -2.41
N SER A 132 7.57 3.98 -2.99
CA SER A 132 6.52 3.00 -2.68
C SER A 132 6.57 2.57 -1.21
N LEU A 133 7.78 2.35 -0.68
CA LEU A 133 8.00 2.02 0.73
C LEU A 133 7.57 3.16 1.66
N ALA A 134 7.90 4.41 1.32
CA ALA A 134 7.53 5.59 2.08
C ALA A 134 6.01 5.71 2.20
N ARG A 135 5.28 5.58 1.08
CA ARG A 135 3.81 5.58 1.04
C ARG A 135 3.21 4.45 1.86
N ARG A 136 3.76 3.23 1.70
CA ARG A 136 3.29 2.05 2.44
C ARG A 136 3.47 2.21 3.94
N ARG A 137 4.59 2.79 4.38
CA ARG A 137 4.94 2.94 5.80
C ARG A 137 4.54 4.27 6.40
N GLU A 138 3.95 5.17 5.60
CA GLU A 138 3.66 6.55 6.00
C GLU A 138 4.90 7.24 6.60
N ALA A 139 6.08 6.98 6.03
CA ALA A 139 7.37 7.30 6.65
C ALA A 139 8.23 8.20 5.75
N PRO A 140 8.19 9.54 5.95
CA PRO A 140 8.90 10.53 5.11
C PRO A 140 10.41 10.34 5.02
N ARG A 141 11.02 9.69 6.01
CA ARG A 141 12.46 9.36 6.01
C ARG A 141 12.88 8.58 4.76
N HIS A 142 12.01 7.73 4.22
CA HIS A 142 12.32 6.97 3.00
C HIS A 142 12.31 7.87 1.76
N CYS A 143 11.43 8.88 1.69
CA CYS A 143 11.50 9.89 0.64
C CYS A 143 12.81 10.68 0.71
N ARG A 144 13.24 11.09 1.90
CA ARG A 144 14.49 11.85 2.10
C ARG A 144 15.74 11.07 1.71
N ALA A 145 15.68 9.73 1.73
CA ALA A 145 16.76 8.87 1.26
C ALA A 145 16.87 8.78 -0.28
N ILE A 146 15.94 9.36 -1.04
CA ILE A 146 15.97 9.36 -2.50
C ILE A 146 16.97 10.41 -2.99
N SER A 147 17.96 9.97 -3.76
CA SER A 147 19.03 10.79 -4.34
C SER A 147 18.52 11.73 -5.44
N ASN A 148 17.67 11.23 -6.34
CA ASN A 148 17.06 12.03 -7.40
C ASN A 148 16.06 13.04 -6.84
N GLU A 149 16.33 14.33 -6.98
CA GLU A 149 15.52 15.40 -6.38
C GLU A 149 14.08 15.44 -6.90
N ARG A 150 13.88 15.13 -8.19
CA ARG A 150 12.55 15.09 -8.80
C ARG A 150 11.72 13.96 -8.20
N THR A 151 12.27 12.75 -8.12
CA THR A 151 11.59 11.59 -7.50
C THR A 151 11.38 11.81 -5.99
N ARG A 152 12.34 12.42 -5.29
CA ARG A 152 12.21 12.81 -3.88
C ARG A 152 11.05 13.79 -3.68
N GLY A 153 10.97 14.82 -4.52
CA GLY A 153 9.89 15.80 -4.50
C GLY A 153 8.52 15.16 -4.69
N PHE A 154 8.37 14.29 -5.69
CA PHE A 154 7.12 13.53 -5.89
C PHE A 154 6.78 12.61 -4.72
N CYS A 155 7.77 11.95 -4.11
CA CYS A 155 7.55 11.12 -2.94
C CYS A 155 7.01 11.92 -1.74
N LEU A 156 7.63 13.06 -1.45
CA LEU A 156 7.21 13.94 -0.37
C LEU A 156 5.82 14.53 -0.63
N GLU A 157 5.53 14.92 -1.87
CA GLU A 157 4.22 15.45 -2.27
C GLU A 157 3.12 14.39 -2.14
N ASP A 158 3.34 13.16 -2.59
CA ASP A 158 2.39 12.05 -2.40
C ASP A 158 2.09 11.81 -0.90
N LEU A 159 3.13 11.83 -0.06
CA LEU A 159 2.97 11.65 1.38
C LEU A 159 2.25 12.83 2.04
N ALA A 160 2.60 14.06 1.67
CA ALA A 160 1.94 15.27 2.15
C ALA A 160 0.44 15.22 1.85
N GLU A 161 0.07 14.80 0.64
CA GLU A 161 -1.33 14.65 0.25
C GLU A 161 -2.04 13.54 1.02
N ALA A 162 -1.42 12.36 1.12
CA ALA A 162 -1.99 11.19 1.77
C ALA A 162 -2.17 11.38 3.29
N LEU A 163 -1.22 12.02 3.95
CA LEU A 163 -1.21 12.27 5.39
C LEU A 163 -1.87 13.61 5.78
N ARG A 164 -2.15 14.48 4.80
CA ARG A 164 -2.56 15.88 5.02
C ARG A 164 -1.54 16.66 5.86
N GLU A 165 -0.26 16.41 5.63
CA GLU A 165 0.85 17.03 6.36
C GLU A 165 1.56 18.10 5.51
N ASP A 166 1.09 19.34 5.59
CA ASP A 166 1.61 20.49 4.85
C ASP A 166 3.11 20.77 5.11
N ALA A 167 3.62 20.38 6.28
CA ALA A 167 5.02 20.53 6.64
C ALA A 167 5.95 19.77 5.67
N LEU A 168 5.50 18.66 5.07
CA LEU A 168 6.27 17.89 4.10
C LEU A 168 6.51 18.64 2.79
N CYS A 169 5.65 19.60 2.45
CA CYS A 169 5.80 20.41 1.25
C CYS A 169 6.95 21.44 1.34
N ARG A 170 7.50 21.70 2.53
CA ARG A 170 8.67 22.58 2.70
C ARG A 170 9.93 22.02 2.06
N ASP A 171 10.03 20.69 2.02
CA ASP A 171 11.19 19.96 1.50
C ASP A 171 11.07 19.68 -0.02
N VAL A 172 9.99 20.11 -0.68
CA VAL A 172 9.75 19.90 -2.11
C VAL A 172 10.31 21.07 -2.92
N ALA A 173 11.44 20.83 -3.61
CA ALA A 173 12.14 21.84 -4.39
C ALA A 173 11.30 22.42 -5.54
N ALA A 174 10.54 21.56 -6.23
CA ALA A 174 9.66 21.93 -7.35
C ALA A 174 8.24 21.41 -7.07
N PRO A 175 7.43 22.11 -6.25
CA PRO A 175 6.08 21.70 -5.89
C PRO A 175 5.15 21.74 -7.11
N SER A 176 4.17 20.83 -7.19
CA SER A 176 3.32 20.73 -8.38
C SER A 176 1.82 20.83 -8.11
N GLN A 177 1.24 19.85 -7.44
CA GLN A 177 -0.20 19.69 -7.24
C GLN A 177 -0.58 20.15 -5.82
N TYR A 178 -0.52 19.21 -4.88
CA TYR A 178 -0.87 19.42 -3.49
C TYR A 178 0.06 20.44 -2.84
N CYS A 179 1.37 20.31 -3.06
CA CYS A 179 2.33 21.20 -2.40
C CYS A 179 2.31 22.61 -2.98
N LEU A 180 1.95 22.77 -4.25
CA LEU A 180 1.73 24.10 -4.81
C LEU A 180 0.48 24.73 -4.21
N TYR A 181 -0.62 23.97 -4.09
CA TYR A 181 -1.82 24.41 -3.38
C TYR A 181 -1.53 24.87 -1.95
N VAL A 182 -0.81 24.07 -1.16
CA VAL A 182 -0.45 24.40 0.23
C VAL A 182 0.35 25.70 0.29
N ARG A 183 1.34 25.88 -0.60
CA ARG A 183 2.16 27.10 -0.64
C ARG A 183 1.34 28.32 -1.07
N SER A 184 0.52 28.20 -2.11
CA SER A 184 -0.37 29.27 -2.57
C SER A 184 -1.34 29.68 -1.48
N LYS A 185 -1.91 28.71 -0.75
CA LYS A 185 -2.81 28.96 0.40
C LYS A 185 -2.09 29.74 1.50
N ALA A 186 -0.89 29.30 1.89
CA ALA A 186 -0.11 29.96 2.94
C ALA A 186 0.32 31.39 2.55
N ALA A 187 0.58 31.64 1.27
CA ALA A 187 1.00 32.95 0.76
C ALA A 187 -0.18 33.89 0.42
N GLY A 188 -1.42 33.37 0.35
CA GLY A 188 -2.56 34.14 -0.17
C GLY A 188 -2.48 34.44 -1.67
N GLU A 189 -1.65 33.71 -2.42
CA GLU A 189 -1.34 33.98 -3.82
C GLU A 189 -2.34 33.28 -4.76
N LEU A 190 -3.51 33.90 -4.95
CA LEU A 190 -4.58 33.38 -5.81
C LEU A 190 -4.10 33.06 -7.24
N ALA A 191 -3.19 33.87 -7.80
CA ALA A 191 -2.64 33.65 -9.14
C ALA A 191 -1.83 32.34 -9.25
N ALA A 192 -1.16 31.93 -8.17
CA ALA A 192 -0.35 30.71 -8.15
C ALA A 192 -1.22 29.43 -8.25
N CYS A 193 -2.53 29.52 -7.99
CA CYS A 193 -3.43 28.39 -8.20
C CYS A 193 -3.50 27.94 -9.67
N ASP A 194 -3.31 28.83 -10.66
CA ASP A 194 -3.43 28.47 -12.08
C ASP A 194 -2.34 27.50 -12.57
N ALA A 195 -1.20 27.48 -11.88
CA ALA A 195 -0.09 26.57 -12.18
C ALA A 195 -0.36 25.11 -11.73
N ILE A 196 -1.40 24.86 -10.92
CA ILE A 196 -1.78 23.52 -10.47
C ILE A 196 -2.44 22.76 -11.61
N VAL A 197 -1.84 21.66 -12.09
CA VAL A 197 -2.34 20.93 -13.27
C VAL A 197 -3.64 20.17 -12.98
N LEU A 198 -3.74 19.49 -11.83
CA LEU A 198 -4.90 18.69 -11.46
C LEU A 198 -6.09 19.59 -11.11
N PHE A 199 -7.18 19.43 -11.86
CA PHE A 199 -8.39 20.22 -11.73
C PHE A 199 -8.91 20.26 -10.29
N THR A 200 -8.94 19.12 -9.59
CA THR A 200 -9.42 19.02 -8.20
C THR A 200 -8.65 19.93 -7.26
N TRP A 201 -7.32 19.95 -7.37
CA TRP A 201 -6.46 20.78 -6.53
C TRP A 201 -6.54 22.26 -6.93
N ARG A 202 -6.60 22.56 -8.22
CA ARG A 202 -6.76 23.91 -8.75
C ARG A 202 -8.08 24.54 -8.30
N ALA A 203 -9.18 23.83 -8.51
CA ALA A 203 -10.52 24.29 -8.13
C ALA A 203 -10.61 24.54 -6.63
N ARG A 204 -10.08 23.60 -5.83
CA ARG A 204 -9.99 23.75 -4.38
C ARG A 204 -9.17 24.97 -3.96
N CYS A 205 -8.01 25.19 -4.60
CA CYS A 205 -7.15 26.36 -4.36
C CYS A 205 -7.90 27.68 -4.57
N PHE A 206 -8.53 27.87 -5.73
CA PHE A 206 -9.31 29.08 -6.01
C PHE A 206 -10.49 29.25 -5.05
N LYS A 207 -11.23 28.16 -4.79
CA LYS A 207 -12.39 28.21 -3.90
C LYS A 207 -12.03 28.62 -2.48
N GLU A 208 -11.04 27.98 -1.87
CA GLU A 208 -10.63 28.30 -0.50
C GLU A 208 -10.01 29.69 -0.41
N LEU A 209 -9.10 30.07 -1.31
CA LEU A 209 -8.47 31.40 -1.25
C LEU A 209 -9.44 32.56 -1.54
N SER A 210 -10.43 32.36 -2.42
CA SER A 210 -11.43 33.40 -2.68
C SER A 210 -12.49 33.53 -1.58
N THR A 211 -12.73 32.49 -0.78
CA THR A 211 -13.77 32.50 0.26
C THR A 211 -13.22 32.70 1.67
N GLU A 212 -12.14 31.99 2.04
CA GLU A 212 -11.57 32.00 3.39
C GLU A 212 -10.69 33.23 3.66
N GLY A 213 -10.11 33.84 2.62
CA GLY A 213 -9.29 35.06 2.73
C GLY A 213 -10.07 36.36 2.95
N GLY A 214 -11.40 36.29 3.13
CA GLY A 214 -12.27 37.45 3.37
C GLY A 214 -12.55 38.33 2.14
N GLY A 215 -11.95 38.03 0.98
CA GLY A 215 -12.15 38.80 -0.26
C GLY A 215 -13.42 38.44 -1.05
N GLY A 216 -14.05 37.30 -0.75
CA GLY A 216 -15.19 36.77 -1.51
C GLY A 216 -14.88 36.55 -3.00
N PRO A 217 -15.90 36.30 -3.85
CA PRO A 217 -15.73 36.24 -5.31
C PRO A 217 -15.08 37.50 -5.92
N GLY A 218 -15.15 38.63 -5.21
CA GLY A 218 -14.48 39.89 -5.58
C GLY A 218 -12.96 39.78 -5.57
N SER A 219 -12.38 38.87 -4.80
CA SER A 219 -10.92 38.61 -4.80
C SER A 219 -10.39 38.19 -6.18
N CYS A 220 -11.22 37.58 -7.02
CA CYS A 220 -10.84 37.21 -8.38
C CYS A 220 -10.69 38.43 -9.32
N ALA A 221 -11.25 39.60 -8.97
CA ALA A 221 -11.27 40.77 -9.85
C ALA A 221 -9.88 41.41 -10.05
N GLY A 222 -8.94 41.16 -9.13
CA GLY A 222 -7.55 41.64 -9.23
C GLY A 222 -6.65 40.81 -10.14
N LEU A 223 -7.17 39.73 -10.74
CA LEU A 223 -6.41 38.86 -11.64
C LEU A 223 -6.54 39.30 -13.10
N GLU A 224 -5.60 38.86 -13.95
CA GLU A 224 -5.71 38.98 -15.41
C GLU A 224 -7.07 38.45 -15.93
N PRO A 225 -7.71 39.07 -16.94
CA PRO A 225 -9.12 38.79 -17.28
C PRO A 225 -9.46 37.31 -17.49
N GLY A 226 -8.59 36.57 -18.19
CA GLY A 226 -8.79 35.14 -18.42
C GLY A 226 -8.68 34.30 -17.14
N LEU A 227 -7.81 34.71 -16.22
CA LEU A 227 -7.61 34.06 -14.92
C LEU A 227 -8.70 34.45 -13.92
N ALA A 228 -9.13 35.72 -13.91
CA ALA A 228 -10.27 36.20 -13.13
C ALA A 228 -11.56 35.46 -13.50
N LYS A 229 -11.79 35.23 -14.79
CA LYS A 229 -12.92 34.42 -15.28
C LYS A 229 -12.85 32.98 -14.73
N ARG A 230 -11.73 32.28 -14.93
CA ARG A 230 -11.55 30.91 -14.40
C ARG A 230 -11.69 30.84 -12.88
N CYS A 231 -11.13 31.81 -12.16
CA CYS A 231 -11.23 31.89 -10.70
C CYS A 231 -12.68 31.94 -10.24
N ARG A 232 -13.52 32.79 -10.85
CA ARG A 232 -14.95 32.89 -10.52
C ARG A 232 -15.69 31.59 -10.83
N GLU A 233 -15.51 31.04 -12.03
CA GLU A 233 -16.13 29.77 -12.44
C GLU A 233 -15.80 28.62 -11.47
N LEU A 234 -14.54 28.52 -11.03
CA LEU A 234 -14.10 27.47 -10.11
C LEU A 234 -14.53 27.73 -8.65
N ALA A 235 -14.59 29.00 -8.23
CA ALA A 235 -14.99 29.38 -6.88
C ALA A 235 -16.49 29.19 -6.65
N GLU A 236 -17.32 29.54 -7.63
CA GLU A 236 -18.78 29.43 -7.57
C GLU A 236 -19.24 27.96 -7.74
N GLY A 237 -18.47 27.15 -8.47
CA GLY A 237 -18.81 25.76 -8.78
C GLY A 237 -19.83 25.67 -9.93
N PRO A 238 -20.25 24.45 -10.32
CA PRO A 238 -21.31 24.31 -11.32
C PRO A 238 -22.59 24.99 -10.80
N GLU A 239 -23.15 25.91 -11.59
CA GLU A 239 -24.46 26.53 -11.31
C GLU A 239 -25.46 25.40 -11.00
N ARG A 240 -26.03 25.44 -9.79
CA ARG A 240 -27.04 24.47 -9.34
C ARG A 240 -28.43 24.91 -9.74
#